data_AF-A0A3A5MG27-F1
#
_entry.id   AF-A0A3A5MG27-F1
#
_cell.length_a   1.000
_cell.length_b   1.000
_cell.length_c   1.000
_cell.angle_alpha   90.00
_cell.angle_beta   90.00
_cell.angle_gamma   90.00
#
_symmetry.space_group_name_H-M   'P 1'
#
loop_
_entity.id
_entity.type
_entity.pdbx_description
1 polymer ?
#
loop_
_entity_poly.entity_id
_entity_poly.type
_entity_poly.pdbx_seq_one_letter_code
_entity_poly.pdbx_strand_id
1 'polypeptide(L)'
;MSAVDAKHLWEFDHPYYCSQGCYYTKGTDWEEVHRDWETWADFAESWGDSDEDYNLLFRWDWKRSDPDHYAFERTEDPAFEMPADHLELFYMLQRKAKPFSHIITVTETDEPAVREWLTKKAEHMRKVWEPLLNAGCAA
;
A
#
# COMPACT_ATOMS: atom_id res chain seq x y z
N MET A 1 -10.62 25.09 13.68
CA MET A 1 -9.77 23.99 14.15
C MET A 1 -8.47 24.09 13.39
N SER A 2 -7.37 24.39 14.06
CA SER A 2 -6.04 24.47 13.45
C SER A 2 -5.72 23.13 12.80
N ALA A 3 -5.32 23.13 11.53
CA ALA A 3 -4.77 21.96 10.88
C ALA A 3 -3.54 21.53 11.69
N VAL A 4 -3.66 20.42 12.42
CA VAL A 4 -2.48 19.68 12.82
C VAL A 4 -1.88 19.23 11.50
N ASP A 5 -0.63 19.61 11.21
CA ASP A 5 0.10 19.12 10.04
C ASP A 5 0.01 17.59 10.06
N ALA A 6 -0.90 17.05 9.25
CA ALA A 6 -1.13 15.63 9.19
C ALA A 6 0.10 15.04 8.51
N LYS A 7 0.82 14.18 9.22
CA LYS A 7 1.97 13.45 8.67
C LYS A 7 1.64 12.92 7.28
N HIS A 8 2.58 13.07 6.37
CA HIS A 8 2.48 12.52 5.03
C HIS A 8 2.40 11.00 5.07
N LEU A 9 1.77 10.39 4.07
CA LEU A 9 1.60 8.92 4.05
C LEU A 9 2.93 8.16 4.07
N TRP A 10 3.97 8.69 3.44
CA TRP A 10 5.32 8.11 3.45
C TRP A 10 6.09 8.25 4.77
N GLU A 11 5.57 8.99 5.74
CA GLU A 11 6.18 9.12 7.07
C GLU A 11 5.71 8.03 8.05
N PHE A 12 4.77 7.18 7.64
CA PHE A 12 4.27 6.09 8.48
C PHE A 12 5.08 4.81 8.28
N ASP A 13 5.47 4.22 9.41
CA ASP A 13 6.05 2.88 9.46
C ASP A 13 5.10 1.93 10.20
N HIS A 14 4.82 0.79 9.59
CA HIS A 14 3.87 -0.19 10.13
C HIS A 14 4.62 -1.26 10.96
N PRO A 15 4.17 -1.58 12.18
CA PRO A 15 4.90 -2.47 13.10
C PRO A 15 4.85 -3.97 12.71
N TYR A 16 4.29 -4.31 11.56
CA TYR A 16 4.14 -5.68 11.08
C TYR A 16 4.84 -5.83 9.74
N TYR A 17 5.80 -6.74 9.63
CA TYR A 17 6.47 -7.06 8.36
C TYR A 17 5.58 -7.90 7.44
N CYS A 18 5.65 -7.67 6.14
CA CYS A 18 4.87 -8.36 5.11
C CYS A 18 5.67 -8.33 3.81
N SER A 19 5.82 -9.50 3.19
CA SER A 19 6.44 -9.64 1.88
C SER A 19 5.38 -9.52 0.79
N GLN A 20 5.78 -9.04 -0.38
CA GLN A 20 4.93 -9.03 -1.57
C GLN A 20 4.56 -10.46 -2.01
N GLY A 21 3.39 -10.61 -2.62
CA GLY A 21 2.91 -11.86 -3.20
C GLY A 21 2.72 -13.02 -2.19
N CYS A 22 3.11 -14.22 -2.61
CA CYS A 22 2.94 -15.45 -1.84
C CYS A 22 4.13 -16.39 -2.06
N TYR A 23 4.79 -16.81 -0.97
CA TYR A 23 5.94 -17.72 -1.03
C TYR A 23 5.64 -19.06 -1.72
N TYR A 24 4.38 -19.54 -1.64
CA TYR A 24 3.98 -20.81 -2.22
C TYR A 24 3.66 -20.73 -3.72
N THR A 25 3.61 -19.53 -4.29
CA THR A 25 3.39 -19.33 -5.72
C THR A 25 4.72 -19.43 -6.45
N LYS A 26 4.74 -20.18 -7.55
CA LYS A 26 5.95 -20.30 -8.38
C LYS A 26 6.24 -18.94 -9.01
N GLY A 27 7.52 -18.64 -9.23
CA GLY A 27 7.91 -17.39 -9.91
C GLY A 27 7.33 -17.24 -11.32
N THR A 28 6.99 -18.35 -12.00
CA THR A 28 6.33 -18.32 -13.32
C THR A 28 4.89 -17.84 -13.28
N ASP A 29 4.28 -17.83 -12.09
CA ASP A 29 2.86 -17.55 -11.87
C ASP A 29 2.72 -16.29 -10.98
N TRP A 30 3.72 -15.40 -11.00
CA TRP A 30 3.82 -14.24 -10.11
C TRP A 30 2.62 -13.29 -10.26
N GLU A 31 2.09 -13.14 -11.48
CA GLU A 31 0.89 -12.33 -11.72
C GLU A 31 -0.36 -12.82 -10.98
N GLU A 32 -0.38 -14.08 -10.50
CA GLU A 32 -1.51 -14.59 -9.72
C GLU A 32 -1.57 -14.05 -8.29
N VAL A 33 -0.45 -13.52 -7.78
CA VAL A 33 -0.32 -13.03 -6.39
C VAL A 33 0.22 -11.62 -6.29
N HIS A 34 0.63 -11.04 -7.41
CA HIS A 34 1.21 -9.71 -7.45
C HIS A 34 0.82 -8.97 -8.72
N ARG A 35 0.73 -7.64 -8.66
CA ARG A 35 0.57 -6.84 -9.87
C ARG A 35 1.11 -5.43 -9.70
N ASP A 36 1.90 -5.01 -10.68
CA ASP A 36 2.44 -3.67 -10.80
C ASP A 36 1.49 -2.74 -11.59
N TRP A 37 1.53 -1.46 -11.25
CA TRP A 37 0.80 -0.39 -11.91
C TRP A 37 1.70 0.82 -12.13
N GLU A 38 1.67 1.38 -13.34
CA GLU A 38 2.50 2.53 -13.73
C GLU A 38 2.01 3.84 -13.09
N THR A 39 0.73 3.95 -12.78
CA THR A 39 0.16 5.14 -12.14
C THR A 39 -0.94 4.80 -11.14
N TRP A 40 -1.16 5.72 -10.19
CA TRP A 40 -2.32 5.66 -9.30
C TRP A 40 -3.65 5.64 -10.07
N ALA A 41 -3.73 6.37 -11.18
CA ALA A 41 -4.95 6.44 -11.99
C ALA A 41 -5.32 5.06 -12.58
N ASP A 42 -4.35 4.33 -13.13
CA ASP A 42 -4.58 2.99 -13.70
C ASP A 42 -5.06 1.99 -12.63
N PHE A 43 -4.44 2.05 -11.45
CA PHE A 43 -4.89 1.26 -10.30
C PHE A 43 -6.32 1.63 -9.90
N ALA A 44 -6.61 2.93 -9.76
CA ALA A 44 -7.91 3.41 -9.31
C ALA A 44 -9.03 3.03 -10.31
N GLU A 45 -8.79 3.15 -11.62
CA GLU A 45 -9.74 2.74 -12.65
C GLU A 45 -10.05 1.24 -12.60
N SER A 46 -9.04 0.40 -12.31
CA SER A 46 -9.23 -1.05 -12.33
C SER A 46 -9.68 -1.65 -11.00
N TRP A 47 -9.16 -1.16 -9.88
CA TRP A 47 -9.29 -1.75 -8.54
C TRP A 47 -9.82 -0.77 -7.48
N GLY A 48 -9.99 0.50 -7.81
CA GLY A 48 -10.44 1.53 -6.86
C GLY A 48 -11.76 1.19 -6.17
N ASP A 49 -12.70 0.63 -6.94
CA ASP A 49 -14.03 0.21 -6.49
C ASP A 49 -14.12 -1.30 -6.19
N SER A 50 -12.99 -1.96 -5.96
CA SER A 50 -12.97 -3.38 -5.60
C SER A 50 -13.74 -3.66 -4.30
N ASP A 51 -14.51 -4.74 -4.32
CA ASP A 51 -15.33 -5.20 -3.19
C ASP A 51 -14.46 -5.50 -1.96
N GLU A 52 -14.71 -4.79 -0.87
CA GLU A 52 -13.93 -4.85 0.37
C GLU A 52 -14.12 -6.16 1.12
N ASP A 53 -15.28 -6.81 0.99
CA ASP A 53 -15.56 -8.10 1.63
C ASP A 53 -14.76 -9.23 0.96
N TYR A 54 -14.45 -9.08 -0.32
CA TYR A 54 -13.65 -10.06 -1.06
C TYR A 54 -12.17 -9.72 -1.13
N ASN A 55 -11.80 -8.44 -1.05
CA ASN A 55 -10.45 -7.94 -1.23
C ASN A 55 -10.05 -7.09 -0.03
N LEU A 56 -9.82 -7.72 1.12
CA LEU A 56 -9.50 -7.03 2.36
C LEU A 56 -8.09 -6.43 2.28
N LEU A 57 -7.98 -5.12 2.15
CA LEU A 57 -6.71 -4.39 2.33
C LEU A 57 -6.39 -4.33 3.83
N PHE A 58 -5.33 -5.01 4.25
CA PHE A 58 -4.94 -5.07 5.66
C PHE A 58 -3.67 -4.27 5.96
N ARG A 59 -2.91 -3.88 4.93
CA ARG A 59 -1.70 -3.08 5.07
C ARG A 59 -1.41 -2.28 3.80
N TRP A 60 -0.79 -1.13 3.97
CA TRP A 60 -0.22 -0.33 2.89
C TRP A 60 1.14 0.23 3.33
N ASP A 61 2.02 0.53 2.39
CA ASP A 61 3.29 1.21 2.66
C ASP A 61 3.64 2.13 1.50
N TRP A 62 3.83 3.43 1.76
CA TRP A 62 4.40 4.33 0.77
C TRP A 62 5.92 4.36 0.95
N LYS A 63 6.64 3.82 -0.03
CA LYS A 63 8.10 3.76 -0.03
C LYS A 63 8.66 4.89 -0.90
N ARG A 64 9.56 5.67 -0.31
CA ARG A 64 10.35 6.65 -1.03
C ARG A 64 11.74 6.11 -1.30
N SER A 65 12.29 6.44 -2.46
CA SER A 65 13.66 6.10 -2.77
C SER A 65 14.61 6.97 -1.96
N ASP A 66 15.43 6.34 -1.12
CA ASP A 66 16.46 7.02 -0.35
C ASP A 66 17.73 7.21 -1.21
N PRO A 67 18.16 8.45 -1.50
CA PRO A 67 19.37 8.71 -2.28
C PRO A 67 20.64 8.10 -1.68
N ASP A 68 20.69 7.89 -0.36
CA ASP A 68 21.84 7.31 0.32
C ASP A 68 21.97 5.80 0.05
N HIS A 69 20.85 5.11 -0.22
CA HIS A 69 20.86 3.70 -0.64
C HIS A 69 21.47 3.49 -2.03
N TYR A 70 21.46 4.52 -2.87
CA TYR A 70 21.97 4.47 -4.25
C TYR A 70 23.22 5.34 -4.46
N ALA A 71 23.95 5.65 -3.38
CA ALA A 71 25.11 6.53 -3.44
C ALA A 71 26.21 6.01 -4.40
N PHE A 72 26.37 4.68 -4.49
CA PHE A 72 27.33 4.04 -5.37
C PHE A 72 26.93 4.20 -6.84
N GLU A 73 25.71 3.81 -7.19
CA GLU A 73 25.14 3.88 -8.54
C GLU A 73 25.15 5.31 -9.06
N ARG A 74 24.76 6.28 -8.22
CA ARG A 74 24.80 7.71 -8.54
C ARG A 74 26.20 8.26 -8.77
N THR A 75 27.22 7.64 -8.19
CA THR A 75 28.62 8.06 -8.36
C THR A 75 29.24 7.42 -9.60
N GLU A 76 28.96 6.14 -9.85
CA GLU A 76 29.57 5.37 -10.92
C GLU A 76 28.87 5.55 -12.28
N ASP A 77 27.57 5.86 -12.29
CA ASP A 77 26.80 6.06 -13.51
C ASP A 77 26.10 7.43 -13.52
N PRO A 78 26.61 8.42 -14.28
CA PRO A 78 25.99 9.73 -14.44
C PRO A 78 24.59 9.71 -15.07
N ALA A 79 24.21 8.61 -15.75
CA ALA A 79 22.89 8.42 -16.34
C ALA A 79 21.93 7.64 -15.42
N PHE A 80 22.35 7.30 -14.20
CA PHE A 80 21.50 6.59 -13.25
C PHE A 80 20.27 7.41 -12.87
N GLU A 81 19.10 6.85 -13.13
CA GLU A 81 17.82 7.38 -12.71
C GLU A 81 17.41 6.74 -11.38
N MET A 82 17.11 7.58 -10.39
CA MET A 82 16.57 7.12 -9.11
C MET A 82 15.23 6.40 -9.35
N PRO A 83 14.98 5.27 -8.66
CA PRO A 83 13.68 4.64 -8.73
C PRO A 83 12.59 5.60 -8.25
N ALA A 84 11.43 5.57 -8.91
CA ALA A 84 10.28 6.36 -8.49
C ALA A 84 9.75 5.90 -7.13
N ASP A 85 9.07 6.80 -6.42
CA ASP A 85 8.33 6.44 -5.21
C ASP A 85 7.22 5.45 -5.57
N HIS A 86 6.92 4.53 -4.66
CA HIS A 86 5.90 3.51 -4.89
C HIS A 86 5.05 3.23 -3.67
N LEU A 87 3.78 2.91 -3.91
CA LEU A 87 2.81 2.48 -2.92
C LEU A 87 2.65 0.97 -3.01
N GLU A 88 2.92 0.29 -1.90
CA GLU A 88 2.66 -1.13 -1.72
C GLU A 88 1.31 -1.31 -1.03
N LEU A 89 0.45 -2.15 -1.59
CA LEU A 89 -0.86 -2.48 -1.02
C LEU A 89 -0.94 -3.99 -0.81
N PHE A 90 -1.34 -4.44 0.37
CA PHE A 90 -1.39 -5.85 0.74
C PHE A 90 -2.82 -6.28 1.08
N TYR A 91 -3.25 -7.32 0.38
CA TYR A 91 -4.61 -7.83 0.43
C TYR A 91 -4.67 -9.28 0.88
N MET A 92 -5.79 -9.62 1.52
CA MET A 92 -6.25 -11.00 1.64
C MET A 92 -7.47 -11.19 0.75
N LEU A 93 -7.32 -11.96 -0.34
CA LEU A 93 -8.41 -12.29 -1.25
C LEU A 93 -9.20 -13.48 -0.68
N GLN A 94 -10.26 -13.16 0.07
CA GLN A 94 -10.95 -14.09 0.97
C GLN A 94 -11.52 -15.33 0.28
N ARG A 95 -12.08 -15.19 -0.93
CA ARG A 95 -12.68 -16.32 -1.68
C ARG A 95 -11.71 -17.49 -1.93
N LYS A 96 -10.40 -17.22 -1.94
CA LYS A 96 -9.36 -18.22 -2.16
C LYS A 96 -8.34 -18.29 -1.03
N ALA A 97 -8.56 -17.57 0.07
CA ALA A 97 -7.59 -17.38 1.16
C ALA A 97 -6.19 -17.01 0.62
N LYS A 98 -6.15 -16.11 -0.36
CA LYS A 98 -4.95 -15.84 -1.16
C LYS A 98 -4.36 -14.49 -0.79
N PRO A 99 -3.13 -14.42 -0.24
CA PRO A 99 -2.43 -13.15 -0.12
C PRO A 99 -2.12 -12.61 -1.52
N PHE A 100 -2.33 -11.32 -1.70
CA PHE A 100 -2.12 -10.64 -2.96
C PHE A 100 -1.54 -9.26 -2.69
N SER A 101 -0.63 -8.76 -3.52
CA SER A 101 -0.14 -7.39 -3.36
C SER A 101 -0.11 -6.61 -4.67
N HIS A 102 -0.20 -5.29 -4.54
CA HIS A 102 0.03 -4.35 -5.62
C HIS A 102 1.24 -3.47 -5.32
N ILE A 103 2.00 -3.14 -6.35
CA ILE A 103 2.93 -2.01 -6.34
C ILE A 103 2.38 -0.99 -7.34
N ILE A 104 2.32 0.26 -6.92
CA ILE A 104 1.86 1.36 -7.76
C ILE A 104 2.92 2.44 -7.74
N THR A 105 3.40 2.87 -8.90
CA THR A 105 4.24 4.07 -8.98
C THR A 105 3.39 5.29 -8.65
N VAL A 106 3.85 6.10 -7.71
CA VAL A 106 3.13 7.27 -7.17
C VAL A 106 4.06 8.47 -7.01
N THR A 107 3.46 9.64 -6.91
CA THR A 107 4.14 10.91 -6.63
C THR A 107 3.47 11.60 -5.44
N GLU A 108 4.13 12.61 -4.85
CA GLU A 108 3.52 13.41 -3.78
C GLU A 108 2.18 14.05 -4.20
N THR A 109 1.98 14.30 -5.50
CA THR A 109 0.71 14.85 -6.00
C THR A 109 -0.46 13.87 -5.93
N ASP A 110 -0.20 12.56 -5.86
CA ASP A 110 -1.22 11.53 -5.71
C ASP A 110 -1.69 11.39 -4.25
N GLU A 111 -0.92 11.92 -3.29
CA GLU A 111 -1.15 11.71 -1.86
C GLU A 111 -2.58 12.03 -1.39
N PRO A 112 -3.20 13.16 -1.79
CA PRO A 112 -4.56 13.47 -1.36
C PRO A 112 -5.58 12.40 -1.81
N ALA A 113 -5.46 11.90 -3.04
CA ALA A 113 -6.35 10.87 -3.58
C ALA A 113 -6.11 9.50 -2.94
N VAL A 114 -4.84 9.13 -2.76
CA VAL A 114 -4.44 7.89 -2.06
C VAL A 114 -4.95 7.92 -0.62
N ARG A 115 -4.79 9.04 0.09
CA ARG A 115 -5.23 9.19 1.48
C ARG A 115 -6.74 9.07 1.61
N GLU A 116 -7.51 9.67 0.72
CA GLU A 116 -8.97 9.55 0.71
C GLU A 116 -9.37 8.08 0.54
N TRP A 117 -8.76 7.39 -0.43
CA TRP A 117 -9.04 5.98 -0.69
C TRP A 117 -8.64 5.05 0.46
N LEU A 118 -7.43 5.22 1.01
CA LEU A 118 -6.94 4.44 2.15
C LEU A 118 -7.79 4.66 3.40
N THR A 119 -8.32 5.88 3.60
CA THR A 119 -9.22 6.17 4.72
C THR A 119 -10.48 5.31 4.66
N LYS A 120 -11.10 5.20 3.47
CA LYS A 120 -12.27 4.32 3.25
C LYS A 120 -11.94 2.85 3.57
N LYS A 121 -10.79 2.36 3.11
CA LYS A 121 -10.32 0.99 3.39
C LYS A 121 -10.00 0.76 4.87
N ALA A 122 -9.41 1.76 5.53
CA ALA A 122 -9.11 1.70 6.97
C ALA A 122 -10.39 1.66 7.81
N GLU A 123 -11.43 2.41 7.46
CA GLU A 123 -12.73 2.35 8.12
C GLU A 123 -13.36 0.96 8.03
N HIS A 124 -13.24 0.29 6.88
CA HIS A 124 -13.66 -1.09 6.72
C HIS A 124 -12.87 -2.04 7.63
N MET A 125 -11.53 -1.99 7.59
CA MET A 125 -10.66 -2.82 8.42
C MET A 125 -10.92 -2.60 9.92
N ARG A 126 -11.22 -1.37 10.34
CA ARG A 126 -11.57 -1.04 11.73
C ARG A 126 -12.82 -1.79 12.19
N LYS A 127 -13.85 -1.93 11.36
CA LYS A 127 -15.11 -2.64 11.69
C LYS A 127 -14.87 -4.09 12.11
N VAL A 128 -13.84 -4.74 11.55
CA VAL A 128 -13.47 -6.13 11.88
C VAL A 128 -13.11 -6.28 13.36
N TRP A 129 -12.45 -5.28 13.94
CA TRP A 129 -11.97 -5.29 15.32
C TRP A 129 -12.81 -4.41 16.26
N GLU A 130 -13.70 -3.58 15.71
CA GLU A 130 -14.53 -2.63 16.43
C GLU A 130 -15.27 -3.23 17.63
N PRO A 131 -15.86 -4.44 17.56
CA PRO A 131 -16.53 -5.05 18.72
C PRO A 131 -15.62 -5.26 19.93
N LEU A 132 -14.30 -5.42 19.73
CA LEU A 132 -13.33 -5.58 20.81
C LEU A 132 -12.72 -4.24 21.23
N LEU A 133 -12.46 -3.36 20.26
CA LEU A 133 -11.82 -2.07 20.50
C LEU A 133 -12.77 -1.06 21.18
N ASN A 134 -14.06 -1.10 20.85
CA ASN A 134 -15.06 -0.18 21.39
C ASN A 134 -15.84 -0.77 22.57
N ALA A 135 -15.69 -2.06 22.89
CA ALA A 135 -16.33 -2.68 24.05
C ALA A 135 -15.92 -2.07 25.41
N GLY A 136 -14.85 -1.27 25.45
CA GLY A 136 -14.43 -0.50 26.62
C GLY A 136 -14.95 0.94 26.70
N CYS A 137 -15.69 1.43 25.71
CA CYS A 137 -16.20 2.82 25.68
C CYS A 137 -17.63 2.97 26.22
N ALA A 138 -18.22 1.88 26.73
CA ALA A 138 -19.45 1.91 27.52
C ALA A 138 -19.09 2.04 29.01
N ALA A 139 -18.92 3.27 29.48
CA ALA A 139 -19.05 3.67 30.89
C ALA A 139 -19.70 5.05 30.98
#